data_AF-A0A2G9I3W6-F1
#
_entry.id   AF-A0A2G9I3W6-F1
#
_cell.length_a   1.000
_cell.length_b   1.000
_cell.length_c   1.000
_cell.angle_alpha   90.00
_cell.angle_beta   90.00
_cell.angle_gamma   90.00
#
_symmetry.space_group_name_H-M   'P 1'
#
loop_
_entity.id
_entity.type
_entity.pdbx_description
1 polymer ?
#
loop_
_entity_poly.entity_id
_entity_poly.type
_entity_poly.pdbx_seq_one_letter_code
_entity_poly.pdbx_strand_id
1 'polypeptide(L)'
;MSIFDGLPISRDKSYLREELSKIDESWAAARFDSLPHVVHILTSQDREGEVQVLKEQSDIIEEVVDEVVHAYHGGFNKAIQNYSQILRLFSESTQSIGALKGDLTEAKKLLGAHNKQLHQLWYRSVTLRHIISLLDQIEGIAKVPARIEKLIAEKQFYAAVQLHVQSSLMLEREGLQTLM
;
A
#
# COMPACT_ATOMS: atom_id res chain seq x y z
N MET A 1 8.95 -26.80 -42.44
CA MET A 1 8.56 -25.52 -41.83
C MET A 1 9.83 -24.71 -41.87
N SER A 2 9.90 -23.73 -42.76
CA SER A 2 11.15 -23.01 -43.01
C SER A 2 11.49 -22.18 -41.77
N ILE A 3 12.78 -22.07 -41.42
CA ILE A 3 13.26 -21.22 -40.32
C ILE A 3 12.76 -19.77 -40.45
N PHE A 4 12.42 -19.34 -41.68
CA PHE A 4 12.04 -17.97 -42.01
C PHE A 4 10.53 -17.69 -41.96
N ASP A 5 9.67 -18.70 -41.76
CA ASP A 5 8.21 -18.57 -41.84
C ASP A 5 7.60 -17.59 -40.80
N GLY A 6 8.29 -17.41 -39.66
CA GLY A 6 7.85 -16.59 -38.54
C GLY A 6 8.30 -15.12 -38.55
N LEU A 7 9.03 -14.67 -39.58
CA LEU A 7 9.57 -13.31 -39.61
C LEU A 7 8.47 -12.27 -39.88
N PRO A 8 8.46 -11.13 -39.15
CA PRO A 8 7.49 -10.05 -39.33
C PRO A 8 7.80 -9.21 -40.58
N ILE A 9 7.75 -9.85 -41.75
CA ILE A 9 7.91 -9.19 -43.05
C ILE A 9 6.57 -8.55 -43.43
N SER A 10 6.59 -7.26 -43.80
CA SER A 10 5.42 -6.53 -44.24
C SER A 10 4.78 -7.16 -45.48
N ARG A 11 3.45 -7.01 -45.64
CA ARG A 11 2.72 -7.55 -46.81
C ARG A 11 3.22 -6.99 -48.14
N ASP A 12 3.66 -5.74 -48.13
CA ASP A 12 4.19 -5.05 -49.30
C ASP A 12 5.54 -5.63 -49.77
N LYS A 13 6.25 -6.34 -48.89
CA LYS A 13 7.54 -7.00 -49.16
C LYS A 13 7.44 -8.53 -49.14
N SER A 14 6.29 -9.05 -49.54
CA SER A 14 6.06 -10.50 -49.62
C SER A 14 7.04 -11.22 -50.55
N TYR A 15 7.62 -10.53 -51.55
CA TYR A 15 8.70 -11.06 -52.40
C TYR A 15 9.93 -11.50 -51.59
N LEU A 16 10.25 -10.84 -50.46
CA LEU A 16 11.37 -11.25 -49.61
C LEU A 16 11.15 -12.64 -49.01
N ARG A 17 9.91 -13.02 -48.69
CA ARG A 17 9.60 -14.39 -48.23
C ARG A 17 9.81 -15.42 -49.32
N GLU A 18 9.47 -15.06 -50.55
CA GLU A 18 9.66 -15.92 -51.72
C GLU A 18 11.15 -16.11 -52.02
N GLU A 19 11.94 -15.03 -51.99
CA GLU A 19 13.39 -15.10 -52.19
C GLU A 19 14.11 -15.85 -51.06
N LEU A 20 13.72 -15.64 -49.79
CA LEU A 20 14.25 -16.40 -48.65
C LEU A 20 13.99 -17.90 -48.78
N SER A 21 12.87 -18.30 -49.40
CA SER A 21 12.54 -19.72 -49.60
C SER A 21 13.45 -20.41 -50.63
N LYS A 22 14.13 -19.62 -51.48
CA LYS A 22 15.10 -20.11 -52.47
C LYS A 22 16.50 -20.27 -51.90
N ILE A 23 16.77 -19.71 -50.72
CA ILE A 23 18.05 -19.85 -50.03
C ILE A 23 18.11 -21.23 -49.39
N ASP A 24 19.21 -21.95 -49.63
CA ASP A 24 19.42 -23.29 -49.11
C ASP A 24 19.50 -23.28 -47.56
N GLU A 25 18.83 -24.22 -46.90
CA GLU A 25 18.84 -24.35 -45.43
C GLU A 25 20.24 -24.62 -44.85
N SER A 26 21.20 -25.09 -45.66
CA SER A 26 22.60 -25.24 -45.27
C SER A 26 23.25 -23.93 -44.81
N TRP A 27 22.78 -22.77 -45.30
CA TRP A 27 23.22 -21.45 -44.84
C TRP A 27 22.74 -21.13 -43.42
N ALA A 28 21.65 -21.76 -42.95
CA ALA A 28 21.09 -21.58 -41.60
C ALA A 28 21.61 -22.61 -40.58
N ALA A 29 22.57 -23.46 -40.96
CA ALA A 29 23.10 -24.49 -40.07
C ALA A 29 23.86 -23.88 -38.87
N ALA A 30 23.57 -24.37 -37.65
CA ALA A 30 24.22 -23.93 -36.42
C ALA A 30 25.76 -24.13 -36.42
N ARG A 31 26.26 -25.04 -37.26
CA ARG A 31 27.69 -25.21 -37.57
C ARG A 31 27.88 -25.01 -39.06
N PHE A 32 28.06 -23.75 -39.43
CA PHE A 32 28.28 -23.36 -40.82
C PHE A 32 29.65 -23.84 -41.33
N ASP A 33 29.66 -24.52 -42.47
CA ASP A 33 30.88 -24.89 -43.21
C ASP A 33 30.90 -24.14 -44.54
N SER A 34 31.89 -23.25 -44.70
CA SER A 34 32.04 -22.43 -45.89
C SER A 34 32.74 -23.16 -47.03
N LEU A 35 33.49 -24.24 -46.75
CA LEU A 35 34.33 -24.90 -47.74
C LEU A 35 33.54 -25.47 -48.92
N PRO A 36 32.40 -26.17 -48.74
CA PRO A 36 31.58 -26.66 -49.85
C PRO A 36 31.10 -25.53 -50.77
N HIS A 37 30.69 -24.39 -50.19
CA HIS A 37 30.18 -23.24 -50.92
C HIS A 37 31.28 -22.53 -51.73
N VAL A 38 32.46 -22.34 -51.13
CA VAL A 38 33.62 -21.75 -51.81
C VAL A 38 34.13 -22.66 -52.93
N VAL A 39 34.18 -23.97 -52.69
CA VAL A 39 34.56 -24.96 -53.70
C VAL A 39 33.55 -24.99 -54.85
N HIS A 40 32.24 -24.91 -54.57
CA HIS A 40 31.21 -24.82 -55.61
C HIS A 40 31.45 -23.62 -56.54
N ILE A 41 31.64 -22.43 -55.96
CA ILE A 41 31.91 -21.20 -56.72
C ILE A 41 33.19 -21.34 -57.56
N LEU A 42 34.29 -21.83 -56.98
CA LEU A 42 35.58 -21.95 -57.68
C LEU A 42 35.59 -23.03 -58.77
N THR A 43 34.77 -24.07 -58.64
CA THR A 43 34.70 -25.19 -59.58
C THR A 43 33.65 -24.97 -60.68
N SER A 44 32.77 -23.98 -60.52
CA SER A 44 31.77 -23.60 -61.51
C SER A 44 32.39 -23.05 -62.80
N GLN A 45 31.68 -23.24 -63.92
CA GLN A 45 32.05 -22.66 -65.21
C GLN A 45 31.83 -21.15 -65.27
N ASP A 46 30.86 -20.64 -64.49
CA ASP A 46 30.48 -19.23 -64.39
C ASP A 46 30.67 -18.71 -62.96
N ARG A 47 31.93 -18.47 -62.61
CA ARG A 47 32.31 -18.04 -61.25
C ARG A 47 31.77 -16.65 -60.90
N GLU A 48 31.71 -15.76 -61.89
CA GLU A 48 31.22 -14.40 -61.70
C GLU A 48 29.70 -14.40 -61.51
N GLY A 49 28.96 -15.23 -62.23
CA GLY A 49 27.53 -15.45 -62.02
C GLY A 49 27.22 -16.01 -60.62
N GLU A 50 27.93 -17.04 -60.17
CA GLU A 50 27.73 -17.63 -58.83
C GLU A 50 28.04 -16.64 -57.69
N VAL A 51 29.09 -15.82 -57.84
CA VAL A 51 29.39 -14.74 -56.88
C VAL A 51 28.33 -13.65 -56.91
N GLN A 52 27.78 -13.34 -58.08
CA GLN A 52 26.72 -12.34 -58.23
C GLN A 52 25.41 -12.80 -57.56
N VAL A 53 25.02 -14.06 -57.74
CA VAL A 53 23.86 -14.66 -57.05
C VAL A 53 24.05 -14.62 -55.53
N LEU A 54 25.25 -14.95 -55.04
CA LEU A 54 25.54 -14.88 -53.59
C LEU A 54 25.41 -13.46 -53.04
N LYS A 55 25.84 -12.44 -53.80
CA LYS A 55 25.64 -11.04 -53.42
C LYS A 55 24.18 -10.66 -53.38
N GLU A 56 23.41 -11.04 -54.39
CA GLU A 56 21.97 -10.78 -54.44
C GLU A 56 21.24 -11.43 -53.25
N GLN A 57 21.59 -12.67 -52.90
CA GLN A 57 21.07 -13.33 -51.70
C GLN A 57 21.45 -12.60 -50.40
N SER A 58 22.69 -12.09 -50.32
CA SER A 58 23.14 -11.28 -49.17
C SER A 58 22.35 -9.99 -49.03
N ASP A 59 22.12 -9.27 -50.13
CA ASP A 59 21.35 -8.02 -50.15
C ASP A 59 19.90 -8.25 -49.71
N ILE A 60 19.30 -9.37 -50.14
CA ILE A 60 17.95 -9.79 -49.73
C ILE A 60 17.90 -10.07 -48.22
N ILE A 61 18.90 -10.77 -47.68
CA ILE A 61 18.99 -11.03 -46.24
C ILE A 61 19.13 -9.72 -45.45
N GLU A 62 19.94 -8.77 -45.93
CA GLU A 62 20.10 -7.46 -45.30
C GLU A 62 18.78 -6.70 -45.26
N GLU A 63 18.02 -6.69 -46.36
CA GLU A 63 16.69 -6.05 -46.38
C GLU A 63 15.70 -6.70 -45.40
N VAL A 64 15.75 -8.04 -45.27
CA VAL A 64 14.92 -8.78 -44.31
C VAL A 64 15.30 -8.43 -42.88
N VAL A 65 16.60 -8.35 -42.57
CA VAL A 65 17.09 -7.97 -41.24
C VAL A 65 16.58 -6.58 -40.87
N ASP A 66 16.64 -5.62 -41.80
CA ASP A 66 16.14 -4.27 -41.59
C ASP A 66 14.63 -4.24 -41.29
N GLU A 67 13.83 -5.03 -42.02
CA GLU A 67 12.39 -5.14 -41.73
C GLU A 67 12.11 -5.74 -40.34
N VAL A 68 12.84 -6.79 -39.96
CA VAL A 68 12.69 -7.41 -38.64
C VAL A 68 13.06 -6.42 -37.55
N VAL A 69 14.17 -5.71 -37.70
CA VAL A 69 14.59 -4.66 -36.76
C VAL A 69 13.54 -3.56 -36.69
N HIS A 70 13.05 -3.06 -37.82
CA HIS A 70 12.04 -2.01 -37.86
C HIS A 70 10.73 -2.43 -37.19
N ALA A 71 10.26 -3.64 -37.48
CA ALA A 71 9.03 -4.20 -36.92
C ALA A 71 9.09 -4.31 -35.39
N TYR A 72 10.24 -4.74 -34.84
CA TYR A 72 10.39 -4.91 -33.40
C TYR A 72 10.82 -3.63 -32.66
N HIS A 73 11.50 -2.69 -33.32
CA HIS A 73 12.04 -1.49 -32.68
C HIS A 73 10.96 -0.66 -31.96
N GLY A 74 9.80 -0.47 -32.60
CA GLY A 74 8.68 0.27 -32.00
C GLY A 74 8.09 -0.44 -30.78
N GLY A 75 7.91 -1.76 -30.85
CA GLY A 75 7.39 -2.56 -29.73
C GLY A 75 8.36 -2.60 -28.56
N PHE A 76 9.65 -2.79 -28.85
CA PHE A 76 10.71 -2.86 -27.85
C PHE A 76 10.87 -1.53 -27.10
N ASN A 77 10.91 -0.40 -27.84
CA ASN A 77 10.99 0.92 -27.21
C ASN A 77 9.75 1.24 -26.37
N LYS A 78 8.55 0.89 -26.85
CA LYS A 78 7.32 1.05 -26.05
C LYS A 78 7.36 0.19 -24.78
N ALA A 79 7.82 -1.06 -24.86
CA ALA A 79 7.95 -1.94 -23.72
C ALA A 79 8.96 -1.39 -22.69
N ILE A 80 10.12 -0.89 -23.13
CA ILE A 80 11.11 -0.26 -22.26
C ILE A 80 10.56 0.99 -21.58
N GLN A 81 9.87 1.86 -22.31
CA GLN A 81 9.26 3.07 -21.76
C GLN A 81 8.19 2.73 -20.72
N ASN A 82 7.28 1.80 -21.05
CA ASN A 82 6.25 1.34 -20.12
C ASN A 82 6.85 0.76 -18.85
N TYR A 83 7.88 -0.09 -18.98
CA TYR A 83 8.56 -0.67 -17.83
C TYR A 83 9.21 0.39 -16.95
N SER A 84 9.85 1.39 -17.56
CA SER A 84 10.46 2.52 -16.84
C SER A 84 9.41 3.35 -16.10
N GLN A 85 8.25 3.57 -16.72
CA GLN A 85 7.12 4.24 -16.08
C GLN A 85 6.55 3.44 -14.91
N ILE A 86 6.39 2.12 -15.06
CA ILE A 86 5.95 1.23 -13.98
C ILE A 86 6.91 1.29 -12.80
N LEU A 87 8.22 1.23 -13.04
CA LEU A 87 9.23 1.36 -11.98
C LEU A 87 9.14 2.70 -11.26
N ARG A 88 8.91 3.80 -12.00
CA ARG A 88 8.74 5.12 -11.40
C ARG A 88 7.51 5.17 -10.49
N LEU A 89 6.36 4.71 -10.99
CA LEU A 89 5.11 4.64 -10.22
C LEU A 89 5.27 3.76 -8.97
N PHE A 90 6.00 2.65 -9.07
CA PHE A 90 6.25 1.77 -7.93
C PHE A 90 7.13 2.45 -6.86
N SER A 91 8.16 3.19 -7.29
CA SER A 91 9.03 3.97 -6.41
C SER A 91 8.25 5.09 -5.71
N GLU A 92 7.47 5.87 -6.47
CA GLU A 92 6.59 6.91 -5.95
C GLU A 92 5.60 6.34 -4.93
N SER A 93 4.93 5.23 -5.26
CA SER A 93 4.00 4.56 -4.35
C SER A 93 4.68 4.07 -3.07
N THR A 94 5.91 3.53 -3.16
CA THR A 94 6.67 3.07 -1.99
C THR A 94 6.99 4.24 -1.06
N GLN A 95 7.39 5.38 -1.62
CA GLN A 95 7.65 6.59 -0.87
C GLN A 95 6.37 7.13 -0.20
N SER A 96 5.26 7.20 -0.93
CA SER A 96 3.97 7.64 -0.39
C SER A 96 3.47 6.74 0.73
N ILE A 97 3.62 5.42 0.62
CA ILE A 97 3.28 4.48 1.70
C ILE A 97 4.17 4.72 2.93
N GLY A 98 5.45 5.00 2.72
CA GLY A 98 6.38 5.37 3.80
C GLY A 98 5.94 6.61 4.56
N ALA A 99 5.57 7.68 3.83
CA ALA A 99 5.05 8.92 4.41
C ALA A 99 3.73 8.67 5.18
N LEU A 100 2.77 7.99 4.54
CA LEU A 100 1.47 7.67 5.15
C LEU A 100 1.63 6.86 6.44
N LYS A 101 2.57 5.91 6.48
CA LYS A 101 2.88 5.15 7.70
C LYS A 101 3.40 6.08 8.79
N GLY A 102 4.26 7.03 8.45
CA GLY A 102 4.73 8.07 9.38
C GLY A 102 3.57 8.86 9.97
N ASP A 103 2.72 9.41 9.11
CA ASP A 103 1.55 10.22 9.51
C ASP A 103 0.60 9.42 10.41
N LEU A 104 0.33 8.15 10.07
CA LEU A 104 -0.52 7.28 10.88
C LEU A 104 0.09 7.00 12.25
N THR A 105 1.41 6.79 12.34
CA THR A 105 2.07 6.60 13.63
C THR A 105 2.00 7.84 14.51
N GLU A 106 2.09 9.03 13.92
CA GLU A 106 1.97 10.29 14.66
C GLU A 106 0.53 10.54 15.12
N ALA A 107 -0.45 10.34 14.24
CA ALA A 107 -1.86 10.40 14.59
C ALA A 107 -2.21 9.43 15.74
N LYS A 108 -1.67 8.21 15.71
CA LYS A 108 -1.84 7.22 16.79
C LYS A 108 -1.28 7.73 18.12
N LYS A 109 -0.13 8.39 18.13
CA LYS A 109 0.46 8.96 19.36
C LYS A 109 -0.41 10.07 19.92
N LEU A 110 -0.86 11.00 19.08
CA LEU A 110 -1.72 12.12 19.47
C LEU A 110 -3.04 11.62 20.06
N LEU A 111 -3.70 10.67 19.41
CA LEU A 111 -4.91 10.03 19.92
C LEU A 111 -4.66 9.32 21.26
N GLY A 112 -3.53 8.61 21.38
CA GLY A 112 -3.13 7.95 22.62
C GLY A 112 -2.92 8.94 23.78
N ALA A 113 -2.31 10.11 23.52
CA ALA A 113 -2.13 11.16 24.51
C ALA A 113 -3.48 11.77 24.94
N HIS A 114 -4.35 12.10 23.98
CA HIS A 114 -5.70 12.60 24.27
C HIS A 114 -6.54 11.62 25.08
N ASN A 115 -6.45 10.31 24.79
CA ASN A 115 -7.18 9.30 25.55
C ASN A 115 -6.76 9.26 27.03
N LYS A 116 -5.44 9.38 27.32
CA LYS A 116 -4.94 9.45 28.70
C LYS A 116 -5.46 10.69 29.43
N GLN A 117 -5.43 11.85 28.76
CA GLN A 117 -5.95 13.09 29.33
C GLN A 117 -7.46 13.00 29.59
N LEU A 118 -8.22 12.39 28.68
CA LEU A 118 -9.66 12.20 28.83
C LEU A 118 -9.98 11.28 30.03
N HIS A 119 -9.23 10.19 30.20
CA HIS A 119 -9.36 9.32 31.37
C HIS A 119 -9.08 10.06 32.69
N GLN A 120 -8.06 10.92 32.73
CA GLN A 120 -7.78 11.75 33.91
C GLN A 120 -8.92 12.72 34.21
N LEU A 121 -9.44 13.39 33.18
CA LEU A 121 -10.59 14.30 33.32
C LEU A 121 -11.85 13.57 33.79
N TRP A 122 -12.11 12.37 33.25
CA TRP A 122 -13.22 11.54 33.67
C TRP A 122 -13.09 11.13 35.15
N TYR A 123 -11.92 10.63 35.57
CA TYR A 123 -11.68 10.26 36.97
C TYR A 123 -11.89 11.46 37.89
N ARG A 124 -11.30 12.62 37.54
CA ARG A 124 -11.50 13.87 38.28
C ARG A 124 -12.98 14.25 38.36
N SER A 125 -13.73 14.09 37.26
CA SER A 125 -15.16 14.38 37.20
C SER A 125 -15.97 13.46 38.13
N VAL A 126 -15.66 12.16 38.16
CA VAL A 126 -16.29 11.20 39.08
C VAL A 126 -15.98 11.56 40.53
N THR A 127 -14.71 11.83 40.86
CA THR A 127 -14.29 12.21 42.21
C THR A 127 -14.98 13.50 42.67
N LEU A 128 -15.04 14.52 41.80
CA LEU A 128 -15.71 15.77 42.12
C LEU A 128 -17.21 15.56 42.37
N ARG A 129 -17.90 14.73 41.57
CA ARG A 129 -19.31 14.39 41.84
C ARG A 129 -19.49 13.72 43.19
N HIS A 130 -18.59 12.81 43.56
CA HIS A 130 -18.66 12.16 44.87
C HIS A 130 -18.42 13.17 46.01
N ILE A 131 -17.44 14.06 45.87
CA ILE A 131 -17.19 15.14 46.84
C ILE A 131 -18.43 16.04 46.99
N ILE A 132 -19.07 16.42 45.89
CA ILE A 132 -20.31 17.24 45.95
C ILE A 132 -21.40 16.49 46.74
N SER A 133 -21.61 15.20 46.47
CA SER A 133 -22.58 14.39 47.22
C SER A 133 -22.27 14.35 48.72
N LEU A 134 -21.01 14.19 49.10
CA LEU A 134 -20.60 14.22 50.51
C LEU A 134 -20.81 15.60 51.14
N LEU A 135 -20.54 16.68 50.40
CA LEU A 135 -20.77 18.04 50.88
C LEU A 135 -22.26 18.32 51.11
N ASP A 136 -23.13 17.89 50.20
CA ASP A 136 -24.59 18.01 50.34
C ASP A 136 -25.10 17.26 51.59
N GLN A 137 -24.52 16.09 51.87
CA GLN A 137 -24.83 15.28 53.05
C GLN A 137 -24.36 15.96 54.34
N ILE A 138 -23.13 16.47 54.38
CA ILE A 138 -22.59 17.25 55.50
C ILE A 138 -23.47 18.48 55.77
N GLU A 139 -23.86 19.22 54.73
CA GLU A 139 -24.74 20.37 54.87
C GLU A 139 -26.12 19.96 55.42
N GLY A 140 -26.66 18.84 54.95
CA GLY A 140 -27.89 18.25 55.45
C GLY A 140 -27.83 17.96 56.95
N ILE A 141 -26.76 17.31 57.40
CA ILE A 141 -26.53 16.95 58.81
C ILE A 141 -26.28 18.20 59.66
N ALA A 142 -25.50 19.17 59.17
CA ALA A 142 -25.20 20.41 59.88
C ALA A 142 -26.47 21.22 60.22
N LYS A 143 -27.55 21.08 59.43
CA LYS A 143 -28.84 21.72 59.68
C LYS A 143 -29.74 20.98 60.68
N VAL A 144 -29.40 19.74 61.05
CA VAL A 144 -30.23 18.90 61.95
C VAL A 144 -30.37 19.48 63.36
N PRO A 145 -29.31 19.96 64.05
CA PRO A 145 -29.44 20.50 65.40
C PRO A 145 -30.47 21.64 65.49
N ALA A 146 -30.42 22.61 64.58
CA ALA A 146 -31.38 23.72 64.54
C ALA A 146 -32.83 23.24 64.30
N ARG A 147 -33.02 22.18 63.49
CA ARG A 147 -34.34 21.57 63.27
C ARG A 147 -34.84 20.85 64.53
N ILE A 148 -33.95 20.16 65.25
CA ILE A 148 -34.28 19.49 66.52
C ILE A 148 -34.68 20.53 67.57
N GLU A 149 -33.93 21.62 67.72
CA GLU A 149 -34.25 22.71 68.65
C GLU A 149 -35.64 23.29 68.38
N LYS A 150 -35.98 23.51 67.10
CA LYS A 150 -37.31 23.97 66.70
C LYS A 150 -38.42 22.98 67.09
N LEU A 151 -38.23 21.68 66.82
CA LEU A 151 -39.21 20.65 67.18
C LEU A 151 -39.40 20.53 68.70
N ILE A 152 -38.32 20.69 69.47
CA ILE A 152 -38.37 20.70 70.94
C ILE A 152 -39.17 21.93 71.43
N ALA A 153 -38.92 23.11 70.86
CA ALA A 153 -39.67 24.33 71.21
C ALA A 153 -41.18 24.20 70.92
N GLU A 154 -41.54 23.49 69.85
CA GLU A 154 -42.92 23.17 69.46
C GLU A 154 -43.52 21.98 70.26
N LYS A 155 -42.78 21.43 71.23
CA LYS A 155 -43.15 20.24 72.05
C LYS A 155 -43.37 18.95 71.24
N GLN A 156 -42.83 18.87 70.03
CA GLN A 156 -42.89 17.69 69.16
C GLN A 156 -41.75 16.71 69.43
N PHE A 157 -41.66 16.21 70.67
CA PHE A 157 -40.52 15.42 71.14
C PHE A 157 -40.28 14.12 70.35
N TYR A 158 -41.35 13.43 69.95
CA TYR A 158 -41.23 12.20 69.16
C TYR A 158 -40.57 12.44 67.79
N ALA A 159 -40.98 13.49 67.09
CA ALA A 159 -40.39 13.87 65.81
C ALA A 159 -38.92 14.30 65.96
N ALA A 160 -38.59 15.01 67.05
CA ALA A 160 -37.21 15.39 67.35
C ALA A 160 -36.30 14.17 67.57
N VAL A 161 -36.77 13.17 68.33
CA VAL A 161 -36.01 11.92 68.56
C VAL A 161 -35.88 11.11 67.27
N GLN A 162 -36.94 11.01 66.46
CA GLN A 162 -36.86 10.33 65.16
C GLN A 162 -35.84 10.98 64.23
N LEU A 163 -35.85 12.32 64.13
CA LEU A 163 -34.89 13.06 63.31
C LEU A 163 -33.45 12.85 63.80
N HIS A 164 -33.23 12.86 65.11
CA HIS A 164 -31.93 12.60 65.72
C HIS A 164 -31.41 11.19 65.36
N VAL A 165 -32.23 10.16 65.59
CA VAL A 165 -31.87 8.76 65.29
C VAL A 165 -31.57 8.59 63.80
N GLN A 166 -32.41 9.16 62.92
CA GLN A 166 -32.18 9.11 61.48
C GLN A 166 -30.86 9.78 61.08
N SER A 167 -30.55 10.96 61.62
CA SER A 167 -29.28 11.65 61.34
C SER A 167 -28.06 10.92 61.89
N SER A 168 -28.18 10.26 63.05
CA SER A 168 -27.10 9.45 63.63
C SER A 168 -26.79 8.24 62.76
N LEU A 169 -27.83 7.59 62.22
CA LEU A 169 -27.66 6.48 61.29
C LEU A 169 -27.04 6.93 59.96
N MET A 170 -27.37 8.13 59.47
CA MET A 170 -26.74 8.69 58.27
C MET A 170 -25.23 8.91 58.48
N LEU A 171 -24.84 9.46 59.64
CA LEU A 171 -23.43 9.61 60.03
C LEU A 171 -22.69 8.27 60.13
N GLU A 172 -23.33 7.23 60.67
CA GLU A 172 -22.74 5.89 60.81
C GLU A 172 -22.61 5.17 59.46
N ARG A 173 -23.59 5.31 58.57
CA ARG A 173 -23.57 4.67 57.23
C ARG A 173 -22.55 5.30 56.30
N GLU A 174 -22.24 6.58 56.51
CA GLU A 174 -21.32 7.37 55.69
C GLU A 174 -19.97 7.61 56.36
N GLY A 175 -19.71 6.97 57.52
CA GLY A 175 -18.41 6.98 58.19
C GLY A 175 -17.31 6.57 57.20
N LEU A 176 -16.46 7.45 56.67
CA LEU A 176 -15.49 8.30 57.38
C LEU A 176 -14.58 7.53 58.36
N GLN A 177 -14.60 6.18 58.34
CA GLN A 177 -13.61 5.33 59.04
C GLN A 177 -12.23 5.31 58.37
N THR A 178 -12.09 5.85 57.16
CA THR A 178 -10.83 5.82 56.41
C THR A 178 -9.97 7.08 56.58
N LEU A 179 -10.43 8.09 57.33
CA LEU A 179 -9.76 9.40 57.46
C LEU A 179 -9.56 9.90 58.90
N MET A 180 -9.77 9.05 59.91
CA MET A 180 -9.16 9.18 61.25
C MET A 180 -8.27 7.97 61.49
#